data_AF-A0A2D4ZI67-F1
#
_entry.id   AF-A0A2D4ZI67-F1
#
_cell.length_a   1.000
_cell.length_b   1.000
_cell.length_c   1.000
_cell.angle_alpha   90.00
_cell.angle_beta   90.00
_cell.angle_gamma   90.00
#
_symmetry.space_group_name_H-M   'P 1'
#
loop_
_entity.id
_entity.type
_entity.pdbx_description
1 polymer ?
#
loop_
_entity_poly.entity_id
_entity_poly.type
_entity_poly.pdbx_seq_one_letter_code
_entity_poly.pdbx_strand_id
1 'polypeptide(L)'
;MTIWRNLNIGTKVLTALLPLILLSIALVSSISILIAQRELEEQAFNKLIATREIKATQIENYFSQIRHQIETFSENHMVISAMKDFAAAFKTIFEERNLTPEAETALQTRVAEYYQGNFLPKLADNSQITPHFTDYFPNEESTQILQDLYIANNPNQLGSKHKLARASDNSRYSDHHARYHPVLRNFLEKFGYYDIFLIDIDTGHIVYSVFKEADYATSLLTGPYANSNLDKSLSNCQNSQSAKLYIFD
;
A
#
# COMPACT_ATOMS: atom_id res chain seq x y z
N MET A 1 7.12 53.21 -64.75
CA MET A 1 8.45 53.85 -64.87
C MET A 1 8.43 55.38 -64.71
N THR A 2 7.28 56.06 -64.82
CA THR A 2 7.14 57.53 -64.66
C THR A 2 7.30 58.02 -63.22
N ILE A 3 6.91 57.22 -62.23
CA ILE A 3 7.01 57.56 -60.79
C ILE A 3 8.48 57.67 -60.35
N TRP A 4 9.35 56.79 -60.85
CA TRP A 4 10.75 56.73 -60.44
C TRP A 4 11.57 57.94 -60.91
N ARG A 5 11.20 58.57 -62.03
CA ARG A 5 11.96 59.68 -62.61
C ARG A 5 11.81 60.99 -61.84
N ASN A 6 10.65 61.20 -61.20
CA ASN A 6 10.28 62.44 -60.48
C ASN A 6 10.60 62.41 -58.97
N LEU A 7 11.14 61.30 -58.44
CA LEU A 7 11.53 61.19 -57.04
C LEU A 7 12.86 61.90 -56.77
N ASN A 8 12.94 62.59 -55.62
CA ASN A 8 14.17 63.19 -55.10
C ASN A 8 15.22 62.08 -54.86
N ILE A 9 16.51 62.41 -54.99
CA ILE A 9 17.62 61.44 -54.94
C ILE A 9 17.60 60.63 -53.64
N GLY A 10 17.28 61.27 -52.50
CA GLY A 10 17.14 60.61 -51.21
C GLY A 10 16.08 59.50 -51.19
N THR A 11 14.94 59.70 -51.86
CA THR A 11 13.86 58.70 -51.92
C THR A 11 14.25 57.51 -52.80
N LYS A 12 15.00 57.73 -53.89
CA LYS A 12 15.50 56.65 -54.75
C LYS A 12 16.46 55.72 -54.01
N VAL A 13 17.41 56.32 -53.29
CA VAL A 13 18.38 55.59 -52.45
C VAL A 13 17.65 54.80 -51.36
N LEU A 14 16.69 55.42 -50.68
CA LEU A 14 15.87 54.76 -49.64
C LEU A 14 15.09 53.56 -50.20
N THR A 15 14.42 53.72 -51.35
CA THR A 15 13.64 52.63 -51.97
C THR A 15 14.51 51.46 -52.45
N ALA A 16 15.79 51.71 -52.76
CA ALA A 16 16.73 50.66 -53.17
C ALA A 16 17.35 49.91 -51.97
N LEU A 17 17.58 50.59 -50.84
CA LEU A 17 18.19 50.01 -49.64
C LEU A 17 17.19 49.26 -48.74
N LEU A 18 15.94 49.71 -48.68
CA LEU A 18 14.92 49.13 -47.79
C LEU A 18 14.70 47.61 -48.01
N PRO A 19 14.57 47.10 -49.25
CA PRO A 19 14.37 45.66 -49.48
C PRO A 19 15.56 44.82 -49.03
N LEU A 20 16.78 45.35 -49.17
CA LEU A 20 18.01 44.66 -48.78
C LEU A 20 18.10 44.49 -47.26
N ILE A 21 17.72 45.54 -46.52
CA ILE A 21 17.65 45.52 -45.05
C ILE A 21 16.53 44.58 -44.59
N LEU A 22 15.36 44.61 -45.23
CA LEU A 22 14.26 43.71 -44.89
C LEU A 22 14.62 42.24 -45.17
N LEU A 23 15.33 41.96 -46.26
CA LEU A 23 15.78 40.62 -46.61
C LEU A 23 16.79 40.09 -45.59
N SER A 24 17.75 40.92 -45.16
CA SER A 24 18.73 40.51 -44.15
C SER A 24 18.07 40.26 -42.80
N ILE A 25 17.14 41.11 -42.37
CA ILE A 25 16.36 40.91 -41.13
C ILE A 25 15.54 39.61 -41.22
N ALA A 26 14.86 39.37 -42.33
CA ALA A 26 14.08 38.15 -42.52
C ALA A 26 14.96 36.90 -42.42
N LEU A 27 16.13 36.92 -43.05
CA LEU A 27 17.07 35.79 -43.05
C LEU A 27 17.61 35.51 -41.64
N VAL A 28 18.05 36.55 -40.93
CA VAL A 28 18.51 36.41 -39.54
C VAL A 28 17.38 35.95 -38.63
N SER A 29 16.19 36.56 -38.73
CA SER A 29 15.01 36.21 -37.95
C SER A 29 14.61 34.74 -38.14
N SER A 30 14.60 34.24 -39.39
CA SER A 30 14.31 32.83 -39.66
C SER A 30 15.33 31.88 -39.03
N ILE A 31 16.63 32.18 -39.14
CA ILE A 31 17.68 31.37 -38.50
C ILE A 31 17.55 31.41 -36.97
N SER A 32 17.32 32.60 -36.40
CA SER A 32 17.14 32.78 -34.96
C SER A 32 15.94 32.01 -34.43
N ILE A 33 14.81 31.99 -35.14
CA ILE A 33 13.61 31.23 -34.72
C ILE A 33 13.89 29.73 -34.76
N LEU A 34 14.56 29.22 -35.80
CA LEU A 34 14.91 27.79 -35.89
C LEU A 34 15.85 27.36 -34.76
N ILE A 35 16.84 28.19 -34.43
CA ILE A 35 17.76 27.95 -33.31
C ILE A 35 16.99 27.98 -31.99
N ALA A 36 16.17 29.02 -31.76
CA ALA A 36 15.39 29.16 -30.52
C ALA A 36 14.40 28.01 -30.33
N GLN A 37 13.74 27.54 -31.39
CA GLN A 37 12.85 26.37 -31.32
C GLN A 37 13.61 25.12 -30.88
N ARG A 38 14.77 24.85 -31.48
CA ARG A 38 15.63 23.72 -31.12
C ARG A 38 16.12 23.82 -29.67
N GLU A 39 16.56 25.00 -29.24
CA GLU A 39 17.02 25.21 -27.86
C GLU A 39 15.89 25.04 -26.84
N LEU A 40 14.69 25.54 -27.13
CA LEU A 40 13.52 25.35 -26.26
C LEU A 40 13.09 23.89 -26.19
N GLU A 41 13.13 23.17 -27.32
CA GLU A 41 12.86 21.73 -27.36
C GLU A 41 13.89 20.95 -26.54
N GLU A 42 15.18 21.23 -26.72
CA GLU A 42 16.27 20.63 -25.95
C GLU A 42 16.14 20.92 -24.45
N GLN A 43 15.81 22.16 -24.08
CA GLN A 43 15.56 22.53 -22.68
C GLN A 43 14.34 21.78 -22.10
N ALA A 44 13.26 21.65 -22.87
CA ALA A 44 12.08 20.89 -22.45
C ALA A 44 12.42 19.41 -22.23
N PHE A 45 13.20 18.82 -23.14
CA PHE A 45 13.65 17.43 -23.02
C PHE A 45 14.59 17.22 -21.83
N ASN A 46 15.57 18.11 -21.63
CA ASN A 46 16.47 18.10 -20.49
C ASN A 46 15.71 18.23 -19.16
N LYS A 47 14.66 19.07 -19.11
CA LYS A 47 13.79 19.19 -17.93
C LYS A 47 13.03 17.89 -17.64
N LEU A 48 12.53 17.21 -18.67
CA LEU A 48 11.87 15.91 -18.52
C LEU A 48 12.85 14.84 -18.04
N ILE A 49 14.07 14.79 -18.58
CA ILE A 49 15.13 13.89 -18.11
C ILE A 49 15.44 14.15 -16.64
N ALA A 50 15.69 15.41 -16.26
CA ALA A 50 15.98 15.76 -14.88
C ALA A 50 14.83 15.39 -13.94
N THR A 51 13.57 15.63 -14.36
CA THR A 51 12.38 15.24 -13.59
C THR A 51 12.28 13.73 -13.43
N ARG A 52 12.52 12.98 -14.51
CA ARG A 52 12.53 11.51 -14.49
C ARG A 52 13.60 10.98 -13.53
N GLU A 53 14.80 11.54 -13.58
CA GLU A 53 15.92 11.14 -12.71
C GLU A 53 15.59 11.41 -11.24
N ILE A 54 15.09 12.60 -10.93
CA ILE A 54 14.66 12.96 -9.57
C ILE A 54 13.57 12.00 -9.07
N LYS A 55 12.62 11.63 -9.92
CA LYS A 55 11.55 10.70 -9.55
C LYS A 55 12.06 9.28 -9.35
N ALA A 56 12.99 8.81 -10.19
CA ALA A 56 13.65 7.53 -10.00
C ALA A 56 14.36 7.47 -8.64
N THR A 57 15.22 8.45 -8.35
CA THR A 57 15.91 8.55 -7.05
C THR A 57 14.93 8.69 -5.87
N GLN A 58 13.81 9.40 -6.04
CA GLN A 58 12.78 9.51 -5.01
C GLN A 58 12.15 8.14 -4.69
N ILE A 59 11.88 7.31 -5.70
CA ILE A 59 11.34 5.96 -5.53
C ILE A 59 12.36 5.05 -4.85
N GLU A 60 13.62 5.08 -5.28
CA GLU A 60 14.71 4.30 -4.66
C GLU A 60 14.89 4.66 -3.18
N ASN A 61 14.91 5.95 -2.87
CA ASN A 61 15.02 6.43 -1.49
C ASN A 61 13.81 6.03 -0.65
N TYR A 62 12.60 6.05 -1.23
CA TYR A 62 11.39 5.61 -0.55
C TYR A 62 11.45 4.12 -0.17
N PHE A 63 11.80 3.24 -1.11
CA PHE A 63 11.93 1.81 -0.82
C PHE A 63 13.11 1.51 0.14
N SER A 64 14.19 2.28 0.05
CA SER A 64 15.31 2.21 1.00
C SER A 64 14.86 2.57 2.43
N GLN A 65 14.04 3.60 2.59
CA GLN A 65 13.48 3.98 3.89
C GLN A 65 12.54 2.90 4.43
N ILE A 66 11.65 2.35 3.59
CA ILE A 66 10.78 1.23 3.99
C ILE A 66 11.62 0.04 4.46
N ARG A 67 12.70 -0.29 3.74
CA ARG A 67 13.60 -1.37 4.13
C ARG A 67 14.15 -1.16 5.53
N HIS A 68 14.77 -0.01 5.80
CA HIS A 68 15.34 0.29 7.11
C HIS A 68 14.29 0.32 8.23
N GLN A 69 13.09 0.82 7.94
CA GLN A 69 11.97 0.83 8.88
C GLN A 69 11.56 -0.60 9.26
N ILE A 70 11.35 -1.48 8.28
CA ILE A 70 10.95 -2.87 8.53
C ILE A 70 12.06 -3.65 9.23
N GLU A 71 13.32 -3.51 8.79
CA GLU A 71 14.47 -4.18 9.42
C GLU A 71 14.55 -3.80 10.91
N THR A 72 14.63 -2.51 11.21
CA THR A 72 14.72 -2.01 12.60
C THR A 72 13.50 -2.39 13.44
N PHE A 73 12.30 -2.38 12.85
CA PHE A 73 11.07 -2.72 13.56
C PHE A 73 10.99 -4.22 13.85
N SER A 74 11.43 -5.07 12.93
CA SER A 74 11.45 -6.53 13.10
C SER A 74 12.48 -6.99 14.15
N GLU A 75 13.59 -6.25 14.30
CA GLU A 75 14.61 -6.49 15.33
C GLU A 75 14.19 -5.98 16.71
N ASN A 76 13.11 -5.19 16.79
CA ASN A 76 12.66 -4.61 18.04
C ASN A 76 12.17 -5.70 19.01
N HIS A 77 12.71 -5.71 20.23
CA HIS A 77 12.32 -6.68 21.26
C HIS A 77 10.82 -6.70 21.56
N MET A 78 10.12 -5.56 21.46
CA MET A 78 8.65 -5.52 21.63
C MET A 78 7.95 -6.31 20.53
N VAL A 79 8.38 -6.19 19.28
CA VAL A 79 7.78 -6.92 18.14
C VAL A 79 8.06 -8.42 18.27
N ILE A 80 9.28 -8.80 18.67
CA ILE A 80 9.64 -10.20 18.95
C ILE A 80 8.79 -10.77 20.10
N SER A 81 8.60 -10.00 21.18
CA SER A 81 7.73 -10.40 22.29
C SER A 81 6.27 -10.51 21.86
N ALA A 82 5.77 -9.55 21.09
CA ALA A 82 4.41 -9.56 20.56
C ALA A 82 4.17 -10.81 19.70
N MET A 83 5.09 -11.13 18.79
CA MET A 83 5.01 -12.34 17.96
C MET A 83 4.89 -13.60 18.82
N LYS A 84 5.76 -13.77 19.83
CA LYS A 84 5.73 -14.95 20.72
C LYS A 84 4.44 -15.01 21.55
N ASP A 85 4.04 -13.89 22.13
CA ASP A 85 2.87 -13.79 22.99
C ASP A 85 1.58 -14.05 22.22
N PHE A 86 1.43 -13.46 21.03
CA PHE A 86 0.26 -13.70 20.18
C PHE A 86 0.23 -15.14 19.65
N ALA A 87 1.36 -15.70 19.22
CA ALA A 87 1.41 -17.09 18.78
C ALA A 87 1.04 -18.08 19.89
N ALA A 88 1.49 -17.83 21.12
CA ALA A 88 1.12 -18.65 22.26
C ALA A 88 -0.37 -18.49 22.61
N ALA A 89 -0.86 -17.26 22.71
CA ALA A 89 -2.25 -16.98 23.08
C ALA A 89 -3.26 -17.42 22.00
N PHE A 90 -2.88 -17.40 20.73
CA PHE A 90 -3.70 -17.92 19.63
C PHE A 90 -4.00 -19.42 19.83
N LYS A 91 -3.01 -20.20 20.27
CA LYS A 91 -3.16 -21.65 20.49
C LYS A 91 -4.09 -21.97 21.65
N THR A 92 -4.15 -21.11 22.67
CA THR A 92 -4.90 -21.38 23.91
C THR A 92 -6.24 -20.67 23.99
N ILE A 93 -6.54 -19.72 23.08
CA ILE A 93 -7.75 -18.87 23.21
C ILE A 93 -9.05 -19.67 23.23
N PHE A 94 -9.16 -20.74 22.44
CA PHE A 94 -10.34 -21.61 22.44
C PHE A 94 -10.61 -22.21 23.82
N GLU A 95 -9.58 -22.80 24.43
CA GLU A 95 -9.65 -23.40 25.76
C GLU A 95 -9.86 -22.35 26.86
N GLU A 96 -9.16 -21.21 26.78
CA GLU A 96 -9.28 -20.10 27.73
C GLU A 96 -10.69 -19.52 27.79
N ARG A 97 -11.35 -19.44 26.62
CA ARG A 97 -12.69 -18.86 26.52
C ARG A 97 -13.76 -19.81 27.04
N ASN A 98 -13.54 -21.13 26.96
CA ASN A 98 -14.42 -22.18 27.46
C ASN A 98 -15.91 -21.86 27.19
N LEU A 99 -16.23 -21.58 25.92
CA LEU A 99 -17.54 -21.10 25.50
C LEU A 99 -18.59 -22.21 25.68
N THR A 100 -19.80 -21.83 26.10
CA THR A 100 -20.94 -22.75 26.04
C THR A 100 -21.34 -22.96 24.57
N PRO A 101 -21.95 -24.11 24.22
CA PRO A 101 -22.41 -24.37 22.85
C PRO A 101 -23.31 -23.27 22.28
N GLU A 102 -24.15 -22.66 23.14
CA GLU A 102 -25.01 -21.54 22.76
C GLU A 102 -24.21 -20.29 22.42
N ALA A 103 -23.16 -20.00 23.20
CA ALA A 103 -22.30 -18.83 22.98
C ALA A 103 -21.44 -19.00 21.73
N GLU A 104 -20.96 -20.22 21.47
CA GLU A 104 -20.23 -20.59 20.25
C GLU A 104 -21.11 -20.44 19.01
N THR A 105 -22.34 -20.94 19.04
CA THR A 105 -23.30 -20.79 17.94
C THR A 105 -23.59 -19.30 17.66
N ALA A 106 -23.79 -18.50 18.70
CA ALA A 106 -24.02 -17.06 18.56
C ALA A 106 -22.81 -16.33 17.97
N LEU A 107 -21.60 -16.75 18.34
CA LEU A 107 -20.35 -16.25 17.79
C LEU A 107 -20.22 -16.58 16.29
N GLN A 108 -20.40 -17.83 15.92
CA GLN A 108 -20.39 -18.29 14.53
C GLN A 108 -21.41 -17.54 13.68
N THR A 109 -22.60 -17.28 14.22
CA THR A 109 -23.63 -16.49 13.54
C THR A 109 -23.13 -15.07 13.22
N ARG A 110 -22.52 -14.37 14.18
CA ARG A 110 -22.00 -13.01 13.94
C ARG A 110 -20.88 -12.98 12.91
N VAL A 111 -19.97 -13.96 12.95
CA VAL A 111 -18.90 -14.08 11.95
C VAL A 111 -19.51 -14.37 10.57
N ALA A 112 -20.46 -15.28 10.47
CA ALA A 112 -21.14 -15.59 9.20
C ALA A 112 -21.87 -14.38 8.62
N GLU A 113 -22.57 -13.61 9.44
CA GLU A 113 -23.22 -12.35 9.06
C GLU A 113 -22.20 -11.33 8.52
N TYR A 114 -21.03 -11.19 9.15
CA TYR A 114 -19.95 -10.34 8.63
C TYR A 114 -19.47 -10.80 7.25
N TYR A 115 -19.27 -12.12 7.05
CA TYR A 115 -18.84 -12.64 5.76
C TYR A 115 -19.86 -12.37 4.67
N GLN A 116 -21.14 -12.66 4.93
CA GLN A 116 -22.22 -12.51 3.96
C GLN A 116 -22.57 -11.03 3.68
N GLY A 117 -22.58 -10.19 4.71
CA GLY A 117 -23.02 -8.80 4.61
C GLY A 117 -21.93 -7.80 4.25
N ASN A 118 -20.67 -8.07 4.60
CA ASN A 118 -19.59 -7.10 4.45
C ASN A 118 -18.44 -7.58 3.56
N PHE A 119 -17.99 -8.83 3.72
CA PHE A 119 -16.79 -9.31 3.01
C PHE A 119 -17.08 -9.81 1.60
N LEU A 120 -17.96 -10.81 1.44
CA LEU A 120 -18.23 -11.45 0.16
C LEU A 120 -18.77 -10.48 -0.92
N PRO A 121 -19.67 -9.52 -0.61
CA PRO A 121 -20.12 -8.55 -1.60
C PRO A 121 -18.96 -7.69 -2.14
N LYS A 122 -18.09 -7.20 -1.25
CA LYS A 122 -16.92 -6.39 -1.66
C LYS A 122 -15.93 -7.19 -2.48
N LEU A 123 -15.74 -8.47 -2.13
CA LEU A 123 -14.87 -9.36 -2.89
C LEU A 123 -15.43 -9.59 -4.30
N ALA A 124 -16.73 -9.84 -4.42
CA ALA A 124 -17.39 -9.99 -5.71
C ALA A 124 -17.22 -8.73 -6.59
N ASP A 125 -17.43 -7.55 -6.00
CA ASP A 125 -17.29 -6.26 -6.69
C ASP A 125 -15.86 -5.99 -7.16
N ASN A 126 -14.87 -6.25 -6.30
CA ASN A 126 -13.47 -5.93 -6.58
C ASN A 126 -12.79 -6.93 -7.54
N SER A 127 -13.20 -8.20 -7.48
CA SER A 127 -12.54 -9.28 -8.22
C SER A 127 -13.33 -9.79 -9.42
N GLN A 128 -14.57 -9.31 -9.62
CA GLN A 128 -15.47 -9.77 -10.69
C GLN A 128 -15.70 -11.29 -10.67
N ILE A 129 -15.63 -11.91 -9.48
CA ILE A 129 -15.90 -13.32 -9.24
C ILE A 129 -17.19 -13.49 -8.44
N THR A 130 -17.75 -14.70 -8.43
CA THR A 130 -18.83 -15.07 -7.51
C THR A 130 -18.23 -15.90 -6.37
N PRO A 131 -17.87 -15.30 -5.23
CA PRO A 131 -17.24 -16.04 -4.14
C PRO A 131 -18.25 -16.92 -3.41
N HIS A 132 -17.89 -18.18 -3.17
CA HIS A 132 -18.71 -19.08 -2.36
C HIS A 132 -18.35 -18.95 -0.88
N PHE A 133 -19.36 -18.92 0.00
CA PHE A 133 -19.15 -18.74 1.44
C PHE A 133 -18.20 -19.77 2.04
N THR A 134 -18.34 -21.04 1.65
CA THR A 134 -17.52 -22.16 2.15
C THR A 134 -16.05 -22.05 1.79
N ASP A 135 -15.71 -21.29 0.74
CA ASP A 135 -14.33 -21.15 0.30
C ASP A 135 -13.54 -20.21 1.21
N TYR A 136 -14.22 -19.27 1.88
CA TYR A 136 -13.59 -18.20 2.67
C TYR A 136 -13.90 -18.27 4.16
N PHE A 137 -15.01 -18.90 4.55
CA PHE A 137 -15.42 -18.98 5.94
C PHE A 137 -14.45 -19.87 6.73
N PRO A 138 -13.90 -19.40 7.87
CA PRO A 138 -12.92 -20.15 8.62
C PRO A 138 -13.56 -21.32 9.35
N ASN A 139 -12.89 -22.48 9.35
CA ASN A 139 -13.34 -23.69 10.06
C ASN A 139 -12.70 -23.86 11.45
N GLU A 140 -11.65 -23.10 11.76
CA GLU A 140 -10.94 -23.19 13.03
C GLU A 140 -11.58 -22.29 14.10
N GLU A 141 -11.73 -22.83 15.31
CA GLU A 141 -12.40 -22.19 16.43
C GLU A 141 -11.63 -20.96 16.91
N SER A 142 -10.30 -21.05 17.04
CA SER A 142 -9.46 -19.90 17.41
C SER A 142 -9.60 -18.75 16.40
N THR A 143 -9.65 -19.08 15.10
CA THR A 143 -9.87 -18.10 14.04
C THR A 143 -11.24 -17.43 14.18
N GLN A 144 -12.31 -18.21 14.33
CA GLN A 144 -13.66 -17.67 14.50
C GLN A 144 -13.76 -16.79 15.75
N ILE A 145 -13.16 -17.20 16.87
CA ILE A 145 -13.15 -16.43 18.12
C ILE A 145 -12.50 -15.07 17.90
N LEU A 146 -11.31 -15.03 17.30
CA LEU A 146 -10.58 -13.78 17.10
C LEU A 146 -11.28 -12.86 16.11
N GLN A 147 -11.82 -13.40 15.02
CA GLN A 147 -12.60 -12.62 14.07
C GLN A 147 -13.90 -12.08 14.68
N ASP A 148 -14.57 -12.83 15.56
CA ASP A 148 -15.71 -12.30 16.30
C ASP A 148 -15.28 -11.12 17.19
N LEU A 149 -14.28 -11.31 18.04
CA LEU A 149 -13.84 -10.31 19.02
C LEU A 149 -13.39 -9.01 18.37
N TYR A 150 -12.66 -9.10 17.25
CA TYR A 150 -11.95 -7.96 16.67
C TYR A 150 -12.54 -7.45 15.35
N ILE A 151 -13.47 -8.18 14.72
CA ILE A 151 -14.12 -7.78 13.47
C ILE A 151 -15.64 -7.69 13.64
N ALA A 152 -16.31 -8.83 13.83
CA ALA A 152 -17.77 -8.92 13.77
C ALA A 152 -18.44 -8.21 14.96
N ASN A 153 -17.97 -8.47 16.19
CA ASN A 153 -18.47 -7.87 17.43
C ASN A 153 -17.65 -6.66 17.89
N ASN A 154 -16.91 -6.02 16.97
CA ASN A 154 -16.13 -4.82 17.28
C ASN A 154 -17.05 -3.57 17.18
N PRO A 155 -17.13 -2.74 18.25
CA PRO A 155 -18.05 -1.60 18.32
C PRO A 155 -17.69 -0.47 17.34
N ASN A 156 -16.49 -0.48 16.77
CA ASN A 156 -16.08 0.50 15.79
C ASN A 156 -16.66 0.20 14.40
N GLN A 157 -16.89 1.26 13.63
CA GLN A 157 -17.36 1.17 12.25
C GLN A 157 -16.37 0.41 11.35
N LEU A 158 -16.87 -0.06 10.21
CA LEU A 158 -16.05 -0.69 9.17
C LEU A 158 -14.92 0.27 8.74
N GLY A 159 -13.70 -0.25 8.57
CA GLY A 159 -12.51 0.55 8.30
C GLY A 159 -11.92 1.27 9.53
N SER A 160 -12.51 1.13 10.72
CA SER A 160 -11.98 1.66 11.98
C SER A 160 -11.84 0.59 13.07
N LYS A 161 -11.83 -0.69 12.67
CA LYS A 161 -11.76 -1.85 13.60
C LYS A 161 -10.48 -1.86 14.42
N HIS A 162 -9.38 -1.38 13.86
CA HIS A 162 -8.11 -1.11 14.54
C HIS A 162 -8.19 -0.08 15.68
N LYS A 163 -9.33 0.55 15.99
CA LYS A 163 -9.43 1.42 17.18
C LYS A 163 -9.72 0.64 18.46
N LEU A 164 -10.14 -0.63 18.35
CA LEU A 164 -10.37 -1.49 19.50
C LEU A 164 -9.04 -1.94 20.10
N ALA A 165 -8.65 -1.35 21.23
CA ALA A 165 -7.40 -1.72 21.91
C ALA A 165 -7.47 -3.05 22.65
N ARG A 166 -8.64 -3.47 23.12
CA ARG A 166 -8.83 -4.68 23.93
C ARG A 166 -10.26 -5.18 23.82
N ALA A 167 -10.46 -6.47 23.57
CA ALA A 167 -11.79 -7.09 23.66
C ALA A 167 -12.18 -7.40 25.13
N SER A 168 -13.49 -7.44 25.40
CA SER A 168 -14.03 -7.69 26.75
C SER A 168 -14.26 -9.18 26.99
N ASP A 169 -13.21 -9.98 26.83
CA ASP A 169 -13.26 -11.45 26.82
C ASP A 169 -12.37 -12.11 27.88
N ASN A 170 -11.54 -11.31 28.57
CA ASN A 170 -10.57 -11.71 29.59
C ASN A 170 -9.53 -12.75 29.15
N SER A 171 -9.33 -12.94 27.83
CA SER A 171 -8.30 -13.83 27.32
C SER A 171 -6.91 -13.20 27.43
N ARG A 172 -5.89 -14.06 27.48
CA ARG A 172 -4.50 -13.61 27.39
C ARG A 172 -4.24 -12.89 26.07
N TYR A 173 -4.88 -13.33 25.00
CA TYR A 173 -4.77 -12.69 23.69
C TYR A 173 -5.17 -11.21 23.78
N SER A 174 -6.28 -10.89 24.43
CA SER A 174 -6.73 -9.50 24.60
C SER A 174 -5.87 -8.69 25.56
N ASP A 175 -5.25 -9.31 26.56
CA ASP A 175 -4.23 -8.65 27.39
C ASP A 175 -2.99 -8.26 26.57
N HIS A 176 -2.49 -9.17 25.73
CA HIS A 176 -1.39 -8.90 24.81
C HIS A 176 -1.77 -7.85 23.76
N HIS A 177 -3.00 -7.91 23.24
CA HIS A 177 -3.52 -6.91 22.31
C HIS A 177 -3.53 -5.51 22.96
N ALA A 178 -4.05 -5.39 24.18
CA ALA A 178 -4.06 -4.13 24.93
C ALA A 178 -2.66 -3.54 25.12
N ARG A 179 -1.65 -4.41 25.29
CA ARG A 179 -0.25 -4.02 25.50
C ARG A 179 0.44 -3.58 24.21
N TYR A 180 0.32 -4.33 23.13
CA TYR A 180 1.13 -4.16 21.92
C TYR A 180 0.44 -3.33 20.84
N HIS A 181 -0.88 -3.45 20.71
CA HIS A 181 -1.64 -2.84 19.63
C HIS A 181 -1.48 -1.31 19.53
N PRO A 182 -1.48 -0.52 20.62
CA PRO A 182 -1.30 0.93 20.51
C PRO A 182 0.01 1.34 19.82
N VAL A 183 1.10 0.60 20.08
CA VAL A 183 2.41 0.89 19.50
C VAL A 183 2.46 0.46 18.03
N LEU A 184 1.97 -0.75 17.73
CA LEU A 184 1.91 -1.27 16.36
C LEU A 184 1.02 -0.39 15.46
N ARG A 185 -0.14 0.05 15.98
CA ARG A 185 -1.04 0.99 15.30
C ARG A 185 -0.39 2.35 15.09
N ASN A 186 0.28 2.91 16.09
CA ASN A 186 0.98 4.19 15.94
C ASN A 186 2.08 4.10 14.88
N PHE A 187 2.82 2.99 14.82
CA PHE A 187 3.81 2.77 13.76
C PHE A 187 3.14 2.73 12.38
N LEU A 188 2.06 1.96 12.21
CA LEU A 188 1.27 1.94 10.97
C LEU A 188 0.81 3.34 10.56
N GLU A 189 0.15 4.08 11.45
CA GLU A 189 -0.42 5.40 11.18
C GLU A 189 0.66 6.45 10.86
N LYS A 190 1.82 6.38 11.51
CA LYS A 190 2.92 7.35 11.30
C LYS A 190 3.65 7.15 9.98
N PHE A 191 3.80 5.91 9.54
CA PHE A 191 4.53 5.57 8.32
C PHE A 191 3.61 5.30 7.12
N GLY A 192 2.29 5.25 7.33
CA GLY A 192 1.30 5.15 6.26
C GLY A 192 1.20 3.76 5.64
N TYR A 193 1.49 2.70 6.41
CA TYR A 193 1.30 1.33 5.93
C TYR A 193 -0.18 0.97 5.86
N TYR A 194 -0.55 0.11 4.89
CA TYR A 194 -1.91 -0.39 4.77
C TYR A 194 -2.28 -1.30 5.94
N ASP A 195 -1.41 -2.28 6.24
CA ASP A 195 -1.53 -3.14 7.41
C ASP A 195 -0.15 -3.65 7.87
N ILE A 196 -0.08 -4.15 9.09
CA ILE A 196 1.08 -4.84 9.67
C ILE A 196 0.61 -6.17 10.23
N PHE A 197 1.18 -7.23 9.70
CA PHE A 197 0.90 -8.60 10.09
C PHE A 197 2.02 -9.17 10.96
N LEU A 198 1.66 -9.96 11.96
CA LEU A 198 2.56 -10.91 12.60
C LEU A 198 2.08 -12.31 12.23
N ILE A 199 2.95 -13.08 11.59
CA ILE A 199 2.62 -14.38 11.00
C ILE A 199 3.47 -15.43 11.69
N ASP A 200 2.82 -16.45 12.25
CA ASP A 200 3.51 -17.59 12.85
C ASP A 200 4.15 -18.43 11.74
N ILE A 201 5.48 -18.54 11.77
CA ILE A 201 6.24 -19.13 10.67
C ILE A 201 6.00 -20.64 10.51
N ASP A 202 5.64 -21.32 11.59
CA ASP A 202 5.47 -22.78 11.60
C ASP A 202 4.08 -23.19 11.12
N THR A 203 3.05 -22.48 11.58
CA THR A 203 1.64 -22.81 11.28
C THR A 203 1.03 -21.98 10.16
N GLY A 204 1.67 -20.86 9.80
CA GLY A 204 1.21 -19.91 8.79
C GLY A 204 0.04 -19.02 9.22
N HIS A 205 -0.38 -19.06 10.49
CA HIS A 205 -1.48 -18.22 10.97
C HIS A 205 -1.06 -16.76 11.06
N ILE A 206 -1.94 -15.87 10.61
CA ILE A 206 -1.85 -14.44 10.88
C ILE A 206 -2.31 -14.22 12.33
N VAL A 207 -1.39 -14.43 13.28
CA VAL A 207 -1.69 -14.34 14.72
C VAL A 207 -2.00 -12.90 15.16
N TYR A 208 -1.66 -11.91 14.34
CA TYR A 208 -2.02 -10.51 14.55
C TYR A 208 -2.07 -9.72 13.23
N SER A 209 -3.04 -8.81 13.12
CA SER A 209 -3.11 -7.73 12.12
C SER A 209 -3.49 -6.43 12.84
N VAL A 210 -3.03 -5.27 12.36
CA VAL A 210 -3.47 -3.98 12.91
C VAL A 210 -4.90 -3.71 12.45
N PHE A 211 -5.13 -3.73 11.13
CA PHE A 211 -6.39 -3.28 10.51
C PHE A 211 -7.54 -4.27 10.71
N LYS A 212 -7.22 -5.57 10.76
CA LYS A 212 -8.11 -6.74 10.90
C LYS A 212 -9.15 -6.79 9.79
N GLU A 213 -8.83 -7.51 8.74
CA GLU A 213 -9.75 -7.86 7.67
C GLU A 213 -10.05 -9.36 7.70
N ALA A 214 -10.74 -9.90 6.69
CA ALA A 214 -11.14 -11.31 6.69
C ALA A 214 -9.97 -12.30 6.59
N ASP A 215 -8.75 -11.82 6.39
CA ASP A 215 -7.49 -12.57 6.45
C ASP A 215 -6.98 -12.81 7.87
N TYR A 216 -7.34 -11.92 8.80
CA TYR A 216 -6.90 -11.99 10.18
C TYR A 216 -7.27 -13.32 10.83
N ALA A 217 -6.33 -13.85 11.60
CA ALA A 217 -6.39 -15.13 12.28
C ALA A 217 -6.36 -16.37 11.36
N THR A 218 -6.50 -16.24 10.03
CA THR A 218 -6.46 -17.39 9.12
C THR A 218 -5.03 -17.89 8.83
N SER A 219 -4.91 -19.14 8.40
CA SER A 219 -3.64 -19.71 7.94
C SER A 219 -3.37 -19.41 6.46
N LEU A 220 -2.15 -18.98 6.16
CA LEU A 220 -1.64 -18.83 4.80
C LEU A 220 -1.23 -20.16 4.15
N LEU A 221 -1.12 -21.24 4.93
CA LEU A 221 -0.74 -22.57 4.43
C LEU A 221 -1.96 -23.42 4.09
N THR A 222 -3.02 -23.33 4.90
CA THR A 222 -4.20 -24.20 4.79
C THR A 222 -5.51 -23.45 4.61
N GLY A 223 -5.50 -22.12 4.72
CA GLY A 223 -6.68 -21.27 4.63
C GLY A 223 -6.94 -20.67 3.24
N PRO A 224 -7.99 -19.84 3.12
CA PRO A 224 -8.45 -19.25 1.85
C PRO A 224 -7.43 -18.36 1.13
N TYR A 225 -6.41 -17.89 1.85
CA TYR A 225 -5.40 -16.98 1.32
C TYR A 225 -4.09 -17.69 0.97
N ALA A 226 -4.10 -19.02 0.88
CA ALA A 226 -3.00 -19.78 0.29
C ALA A 226 -2.76 -19.33 -1.16
N ASN A 227 -1.49 -19.30 -1.59
CA ASN A 227 -1.02 -18.74 -2.87
C ASN A 227 -1.12 -17.22 -3.02
N SER A 228 -1.50 -16.49 -1.96
CA SER A 228 -1.43 -15.02 -1.95
C SER A 228 0.01 -14.51 -1.91
N ASN A 229 0.20 -13.20 -2.07
CA ASN A 229 1.52 -12.59 -1.87
C ASN A 229 2.01 -12.72 -0.41
N LEU A 230 1.10 -12.88 0.56
CA LEU A 230 1.47 -13.16 1.96
C LEU A 230 2.05 -14.58 2.10
N ASP A 231 1.43 -15.57 1.45
CA ASP A 231 1.96 -16.94 1.42
C ASP A 231 3.34 -17.01 0.72
N LYS A 232 3.50 -16.32 -0.42
CA LYS A 232 4.82 -16.20 -1.07
C LYS A 232 5.87 -15.57 -0.14
N SER A 233 5.48 -14.58 0.65
CA SER A 233 6.36 -13.95 1.64
C SER A 233 6.77 -14.94 2.73
N LEU A 234 5.80 -15.68 3.28
CA LEU A 234 6.04 -16.71 4.29
C LEU A 234 6.96 -17.82 3.76
N SER A 235 6.67 -18.35 2.58
CA SER A 235 7.46 -19.37 1.90
C SER A 235 8.91 -18.92 1.69
N ASN A 236 9.12 -17.66 1.31
CA ASN A 236 10.48 -17.09 1.17
C ASN A 236 11.21 -16.99 2.51
N CYS A 237 10.53 -16.58 3.58
CA CYS A 237 11.09 -16.53 4.93
C CYS A 237 11.47 -17.93 5.45
N GLN A 238 10.62 -18.92 5.26
CA GLN A 238 10.88 -20.32 5.67
C GLN A 238 12.11 -20.92 4.96
N ASN A 239 12.33 -20.55 3.69
CA ASN A 239 13.47 -21.01 2.91
C ASN A 239 14.75 -20.18 3.14
N SER A 240 14.70 -19.13 3.96
CA SER A 240 15.85 -18.27 4.22
C SER A 240 16.72 -18.82 5.36
N GLN A 241 18.04 -18.80 5.15
CA GLN A 241 19.02 -19.18 6.18
C GLN A 241 19.30 -18.05 7.20
N SER A 242 18.79 -16.84 6.95
CA SER A 242 18.97 -15.65 7.79
C SER A 242 17.74 -14.75 7.73
N ALA A 243 17.59 -13.84 8.69
CA ALA A 243 16.61 -12.76 8.57
C ALA A 243 16.86 -11.97 7.26
N LYS A 244 15.83 -11.83 6.43
CA LYS A 244 15.88 -11.12 5.15
C LYS A 244 14.57 -10.38 4.91
N LEU A 245 14.68 -9.21 4.29
CA LEU A 245 13.52 -8.48 3.79
C LEU A 245 13.15 -8.98 2.39
N TYR A 246 11.87 -9.26 2.19
CA TYR A 246 11.27 -9.54 0.89
C TYR A 246 10.33 -8.39 0.51
N ILE A 247 10.51 -7.83 -0.67
CA ILE A 247 9.63 -6.81 -1.26
C ILE A 247 9.04 -7.46 -2.52
N PHE A 248 7.73 -7.36 -2.66
CA PHE A 248 6.98 -7.85 -3.81
C PHE A 248 6.37 -6.66 -4.54
N ASP A 249 6.35 -6.77 -5.87
CA ASP A 249 5.82 -5.78 -6.80
C ASP A 249 4.29 -5.86 -6.90
#